data_AF-A0A1C1CUA3-F1
#
_entry.id   AF-A0A1C1CUA3-F1
#
_cell.length_a   1.000
_cell.length_b   1.000
_cell.length_c   1.000
_cell.angle_alpha   90.00
_cell.angle_beta   90.00
_cell.angle_gamma   90.00
#
_symmetry.space_group_name_H-M   'P 1'
#
loop_
_entity.id
_entity.type
_entity.pdbx_description
1 polymer ?
#
loop_
_entity_poly.entity_id
_entity_poly.type
_entity_poly.pdbx_seq_one_letter_code
_entity_poly.pdbx_strand_id
1 'polypeptide(L)'
;MLPAYSASKAALNVFVLCLREQLRNSSVKVIELSPPPVQNQGRQLGMPVDKFCDAAFDGLLSGSDQIVIGSVGPAHHFHDIVDKRREAFENLAKMMRERR
;
A
#
# COMPACT_ATOMS: atom_id res chain seq x y z
N MET A 1 -6.56 -9.00 17.07
CA MET A 1 -6.26 -9.18 15.63
C MET A 1 -7.42 -9.93 14.97
N LEU A 2 -7.65 -9.72 13.68
CA LEU A 2 -8.69 -10.40 12.88
C LEU A 2 -8.00 -11.30 11.84
N PRO A 3 -7.83 -12.61 12.08
CA PRO A 3 -6.97 -13.47 11.24
C PRO A 3 -7.30 -13.43 9.75
N ALA A 4 -8.57 -13.61 9.39
CA ALA A 4 -9.01 -13.58 7.99
C ALA A 4 -8.76 -12.23 7.34
N TYR A 5 -9.10 -11.12 8.02
CA TYR A 5 -8.88 -9.77 7.51
C TYR A 5 -7.39 -9.49 7.28
N SER A 6 -6.54 -9.82 8.26
CA SER A 6 -5.09 -9.63 8.16
C SER A 6 -4.48 -10.48 7.05
N ALA A 7 -4.90 -11.74 6.91
CA ALA A 7 -4.46 -12.62 5.82
C ALA A 7 -4.87 -12.05 4.44
N SER A 8 -6.11 -11.57 4.30
CA SER A 8 -6.58 -10.95 3.07
C SER A 8 -5.79 -9.68 2.72
N LYS A 9 -5.45 -8.83 3.71
CA LYS A 9 -4.62 -7.63 3.47
C LYS A 9 -3.18 -7.98 3.08
N ALA A 10 -2.59 -9.01 3.70
CA ALA A 10 -1.28 -9.49 3.31
C ALA A 10 -1.28 -10.07 1.88
N ALA A 11 -2.29 -10.88 1.54
CA ALA A 11 -2.45 -11.42 0.19
C ALA A 11 -2.66 -10.31 -0.86
N LEU A 12 -3.49 -9.30 -0.55
CA LEU A 12 -3.72 -8.16 -1.44
C LEU A 12 -2.44 -7.35 -1.67
N ASN A 13 -1.65 -7.09 -0.61
CA ASN A 13 -0.39 -6.37 -0.74
C ASN A 13 0.59 -7.10 -1.69
N VAL A 14 0.75 -8.42 -1.54
CA VAL A 14 1.61 -9.22 -2.43
C VAL A 14 1.04 -9.28 -3.84
N PHE A 15 -0.27 -9.39 -3.99
CA PHE A 15 -0.93 -9.34 -5.30
C PHE A 15 -0.63 -8.03 -6.03
N VAL A 16 -0.66 -6.89 -5.35
CA VAL A 16 -0.33 -5.58 -5.94
C VAL A 16 1.14 -5.50 -6.38
N LEU A 17 2.08 -6.05 -5.60
CA LEU A 17 3.49 -6.14 -6.00
C LEU A 17 3.67 -6.97 -7.28
N CYS A 18 3.02 -8.13 -7.37
CA CYS A 18 3.01 -8.95 -8.58
C CYS A 18 2.38 -8.22 -9.77
N LEU A 19 1.27 -7.54 -9.55
CA LEU A 19 0.54 -6.83 -10.61
C LEU A 19 1.37 -5.67 -11.18
N ARG A 20 2.08 -4.90 -10.32
CA ARG A 20 3.03 -3.88 -10.74
C ARG A 20 4.10 -4.45 -11.67
N GLU A 21 4.69 -5.56 -11.26
CA GLU A 21 5.73 -6.23 -12.04
C GLU A 21 5.23 -6.73 -13.39
N GLN A 22 4.04 -7.35 -13.42
CA GLN A 22 3.43 -7.85 -14.65
C GLN A 22 3.06 -6.72 -15.63
N LEU A 23 2.67 -5.56 -15.11
CA LEU A 23 2.23 -4.41 -15.89
C LEU A 23 3.34 -3.37 -16.16
N ARG A 24 4.60 -3.63 -15.75
CA ARG A 24 5.71 -2.66 -15.83
C ARG A 24 5.96 -2.07 -17.23
N ASN A 25 5.65 -2.82 -18.30
CA ASN A 25 5.84 -2.41 -19.70
C ASN A 25 4.51 -2.05 -20.39
N SER A 26 3.48 -1.74 -19.60
CA SER A 26 2.17 -1.32 -20.08
C SER A 26 1.93 0.16 -19.81
N SER A 27 0.81 0.70 -20.28
CA SER A 27 0.35 2.05 -19.95
C SER A 27 -0.40 2.14 -18.61
N VAL A 28 -0.43 1.06 -17.81
CA VAL A 28 -1.19 0.99 -16.56
C VAL A 28 -0.28 1.20 -15.36
N LYS A 29 -0.56 2.23 -14.55
CA LYS A 29 0.09 2.45 -13.25
C LYS A 29 -0.76 1.84 -12.14
N VAL A 30 -0.13 1.01 -11.31
CA VAL A 30 -0.79 0.37 -10.16
C VAL A 30 -0.41 1.12 -8.88
N ILE A 31 -1.39 1.79 -8.28
CA ILE A 31 -1.22 2.57 -7.05
C ILE A 31 -1.90 1.83 -5.88
N GLU A 32 -1.18 1.66 -4.79
CA GLU A 32 -1.70 1.08 -3.54
C GLU A 32 -1.94 2.20 -2.54
N LEU A 33 -3.20 2.37 -2.12
CA LEU A 33 -3.58 3.31 -1.08
C LEU A 33 -4.11 2.56 0.13
N SER A 34 -3.44 2.72 1.26
CA SER A 34 -3.74 2.07 2.54
C SER A 34 -4.34 3.09 3.51
N PRO A 35 -5.68 3.10 3.70
CA PRO A 35 -6.32 4.00 4.64
C PRO A 35 -6.12 3.54 6.10
N PRO A 36 -6.18 4.48 7.07
CA PRO A 36 -6.37 4.13 8.47
C PRO A 36 -7.83 3.70 8.69
N PRO A 37 -8.25 3.35 9.91
CA PRO A 37 -9.67 3.44 10.25
C PRO A 37 -10.18 4.85 9.92
N VAL A 38 -11.26 4.93 9.13
CA VAL A 38 -11.89 6.19 8.73
C VAL A 38 -13.29 6.23 9.32
N GLN A 39 -13.67 7.41 9.81
CA GLN A 39 -15.02 7.67 10.31
C GLN A 39 -16.02 7.60 9.16
N ASN A 40 -17.17 6.95 9.39
CA ASN A 40 -18.26 6.89 8.43
C ASN A 40 -19.62 6.88 9.15
N GLN A 41 -20.73 6.75 8.41
CA GLN A 41 -22.08 6.71 8.97
C GLN A 41 -22.22 5.59 10.02
N GLY A 42 -22.07 5.94 11.30
CA GLY A 42 -22.13 5.02 12.44
C GLY A 42 -20.78 4.62 13.06
N ARG A 43 -19.64 5.08 12.54
CA ARG A 43 -18.32 4.83 13.15
C ARG A 43 -17.60 6.14 13.45
N GLN A 44 -17.42 6.44 14.74
CA GLN A 44 -16.67 7.60 15.22
C GLN A 44 -15.17 7.31 15.43
N LEU A 45 -14.75 6.05 15.32
CA LEU A 45 -13.36 5.66 15.50
C LEU A 45 -12.58 5.88 14.21
N GLY A 46 -11.46 6.61 14.31
CA GLY A 46 -10.51 6.79 13.22
C GLY A 46 -10.40 8.23 12.74
N MET A 47 -9.77 8.40 11.59
CA MET A 47 -9.59 9.68 10.91
C MET A 47 -10.93 10.18 10.35
N PRO A 48 -11.28 11.48 10.51
CA PRO A 48 -12.44 12.07 9.83
C PRO A 48 -12.37 11.88 8.31
N VAL A 49 -13.51 11.61 7.66
CA VAL A 49 -13.56 11.30 6.22
C VAL A 49 -12.93 12.41 5.36
N ASP A 50 -13.19 13.68 5.68
CA ASP A 50 -12.64 14.81 4.91
C ASP A 50 -11.11 14.87 5.03
N LYS A 51 -10.57 14.61 6.22
CA LYS A 51 -9.12 14.55 6.45
C LYS A 51 -8.46 13.38 5.74
N PHE A 52 -9.16 12.25 5.67
CA PHE A 52 -8.70 11.11 4.87
C PHE A 52 -8.68 11.46 3.37
N CYS A 53 -9.73 12.11 2.86
CA CYS A 53 -9.82 12.53 1.47
C CYS A 53 -8.69 13.50 1.09
N ASP A 54 -8.43 14.52 1.92
CA ASP A 54 -7.32 15.46 1.73
C ASP A 54 -5.98 14.70 1.65
N ALA A 55 -5.67 13.86 2.64
CA ALA A 55 -4.42 13.11 2.68
C ALA A 55 -4.28 12.10 1.52
N ALA A 56 -5.38 11.46 1.12
CA ALA A 56 -5.42 10.56 -0.03
C ALA A 56 -5.15 11.30 -1.32
N PHE A 57 -5.75 12.47 -1.50
CA PHE A 57 -5.57 13.27 -2.70
C PHE A 57 -4.15 13.84 -2.78
N ASP A 58 -3.60 14.34 -1.68
CA ASP A 58 -2.20 14.78 -1.58
C ASP A 58 -1.23 13.64 -1.93
N GLY A 59 -1.50 12.43 -1.41
CA GLY A 59 -0.73 11.24 -1.74
C GLY A 59 -0.76 10.91 -3.24
N LEU A 60 -1.93 10.99 -3.87
CA LEU A 60 -2.08 10.76 -5.31
C LEU A 60 -1.34 11.82 -6.14
N LEU A 61 -1.40 13.09 -5.72
CA LEU A 61 -0.70 14.20 -6.38
C LEU A 61 0.81 14.14 -6.21
N SER A 62 1.32 13.52 -5.14
CA SER A 62 2.77 13.37 -4.90
C SER A 62 3.49 12.53 -5.97
N GLY A 63 2.73 11.77 -6.78
CA GLY A 63 3.27 10.82 -7.74
C GLY A 63 3.68 9.48 -7.13
N SER A 64 3.63 9.33 -5.80
CA SER A 64 3.83 8.05 -5.12
C SER A 64 2.82 7.02 -5.63
N ASP A 65 3.31 5.80 -5.87
CA ASP A 65 2.46 4.65 -6.16
C ASP A 65 2.14 3.83 -4.91
N GLN A 66 2.70 4.19 -3.75
CA GLN A 66 2.44 3.57 -2.47
C GLN A 66 2.13 4.64 -1.43
N ILE A 67 0.86 4.70 -1.03
CA ILE A 67 0.31 5.74 -0.16
C ILE A 67 -0.18 5.04 1.10
N VAL A 68 0.48 5.27 2.22
CA VAL A 68 0.06 4.77 3.53
C VAL A 68 -0.39 5.95 4.36
N ILE A 69 -1.66 5.96 4.75
CA ILE A 69 -2.23 7.04 5.55
C ILE A 69 -2.38 6.55 6.99
N GLY A 70 -1.59 7.16 7.88
CA GLY A 70 -1.45 6.72 9.27
C GLY A 70 -0.58 5.48 9.42
N SER A 71 -0.31 5.08 10.66
CA SER A 71 0.51 3.91 10.96
C SER A 71 0.06 3.21 12.23
N VAL A 72 0.29 1.90 12.30
CA VAL A 72 0.20 1.16 13.55
C VAL A 72 1.50 1.39 14.31
N GLY A 73 1.46 2.14 15.41
CA GLY A 73 2.65 2.53 16.15
C GLY A 73 3.47 3.60 15.40
N PRO A 74 4.78 3.73 15.68
CA PRO A 74 5.63 4.74 15.06
C PRO A 74 5.66 4.59 13.53
N ALA A 75 5.34 5.65 12.80
CA ALA A 75 5.21 5.62 11.35
C ALA A 75 6.47 5.13 10.63
N HIS A 76 7.64 5.53 11.10
CA HIS A 76 8.93 5.13 10.51
C HIS A 76 9.12 3.60 10.51
N HIS A 77 8.77 2.89 11.58
CA HIS A 77 8.91 1.44 11.62
C HIS A 77 7.99 0.73 10.63
N PHE A 78 6.76 1.21 10.48
CA PHE A 78 5.82 0.63 9.53
C PHE A 78 6.28 0.88 8.09
N HIS A 79 6.70 2.10 7.77
CA HIS A 79 7.24 2.45 6.46
C HIS A 79 8.49 1.64 6.13
N ASP A 80 9.44 1.50 7.07
CA ASP A 80 10.64 0.67 6.87
C ASP A 80 10.30 -0.78 6.49
N ILE A 81 9.28 -1.37 7.11
CA ILE A 81 8.84 -2.74 6.81
C ILE A 81 8.24 -2.82 5.40
N VAL A 82 7.43 -1.83 5.04
CA VAL A 82 6.78 -1.75 3.73
C VAL A 82 7.82 -1.56 2.62
N ASP A 83 8.75 -0.64 2.81
CA ASP A 83 9.79 -0.29 1.85
C ASP A 83 10.75 -1.46 1.64
N LYS A 84 11.24 -2.08 2.73
CA LYS A 84 12.13 -3.26 2.63
C LYS A 84 11.46 -4.46 1.98
N ARG A 85 10.15 -4.67 2.23
CA ARG A 85 9.41 -5.74 1.55
C ARG A 85 9.32 -5.48 0.06
N ARG A 86 9.03 -4.24 -0.33
CA ARG A 86 8.95 -3.82 -1.72
C ARG A 86 10.29 -4.00 -2.42
N GLU A 87 11.37 -3.51 -1.81
CA GLU A 87 12.73 -3.66 -2.32
C GLU A 87 13.10 -5.14 -2.54
N ALA A 88 12.84 -5.99 -1.54
CA ALA A 88 13.12 -7.43 -1.65
C ALA A 88 12.34 -8.08 -2.81
N PHE A 89 11.07 -7.70 -3.00
CA PHE A 89 10.25 -8.20 -4.09
C PHE A 89 10.76 -7.73 -5.45
N GLU A 90 11.08 -6.44 -5.61
CA GLU A 90 11.58 -5.86 -6.85
C GLU A 90 12.94 -6.46 -7.25
N ASN A 91 13.82 -6.69 -6.28
CA ASN A 91 15.10 -7.39 -6.49
C ASN A 91 14.88 -8.83 -6.95
N LEU A 92 13.96 -9.57 -6.33
CA LEU A 92 13.60 -10.93 -6.76
C LEU A 92 13.03 -10.93 -8.17
N ALA A 93 12.09 -10.04 -8.46
CA ALA A 93 11.50 -9.91 -9.78
C ALA A 93 12.55 -9.60 -10.86
N LYS A 94 13.49 -8.70 -10.57
CA LYS A 94 14.63 -8.39 -11.44
C LYS A 94 15.47 -9.62 -11.74
N MET A 95 15.89 -10.36 -10.71
CA MET A 95 16.66 -11.60 -10.89
C MET A 95 15.91 -12.64 -11.74
N MET A 96 14.59 -12.76 -11.56
CA MET A 96 13.78 -13.70 -12.35
C MET A 96 13.68 -13.29 -13.82
N ARG A 97 13.67 -11.99 -14.12
CA ARG A 97 13.69 -11.50 -15.51
C ARG A 97 15.02 -11.75 -16.21
N GLU A 98 16.13 -11.55 -15.52
CA GLU A 98 17.48 -11.71 -16.08
C GLU A 98 17.85 -13.17 -16.35
N ARG A 99 17.10 -14.12 -15.78
CA ARG A 99 17.23 -15.56 -16.09
C ARG A 99 16.57 -15.95 -17.41
N ARG A 100 15.84 -15.06 -18.06
CA ARG A 100 15.13 -15.32 -19.32
C ARG A 100 15.88 -14.73 -20.50
#